data_AF-A0A527YPY2-F1
#
_entry.id   AF-A0A527YPY2-F1
#
_cell.length_a   1.000
_cell.length_b   1.000
_cell.length_c   1.000
_cell.angle_alpha   90.00
_cell.angle_beta   90.00
_cell.angle_gamma   90.00
#
_symmetry.space_group_name_H-M   'P 1'
#
loop_
_entity.id
_entity.type
_entity.pdbx_description
1 polymer ?
#
loop_
_entity_poly.entity_id
_entity_poly.type
_entity_poly.pdbx_seq_one_letter_code
_entity_poly.pdbx_strand_id
1 'polypeptide(L)' 'ENVAYGPRIHGLARSKAELDGIVESSLKKAGLFNEVKDRLLESGTGLSGGQQQRLCIARAIAVSPEVILMD' A
#
# COMPACT_ATOMS: atom_id res chain seq x y z
N GLU A 1 2.79 7.57 3.03
CA GLU A 1 1.66 8.20 2.31
C GLU A 1 1.01 7.36 1.20
N ASN A 2 1.72 6.85 0.18
CA ASN A 2 1.12 6.24 -1.02
C ASN A 2 -0.03 5.24 -0.79
N VAL A 3 0.22 4.17 -0.02
CA VAL A 3 -0.76 3.10 0.23
C VAL A 3 -1.87 3.56 1.18
N ALA A 4 -1.53 4.44 2.13
CA ALA A 4 -2.46 4.95 3.15
C ALA A 4 -3.48 5.96 2.59
N TYR A 5 -3.24 6.53 1.42
CA TYR A 5 -4.09 7.57 0.85
C TYR A 5 -5.51 7.07 0.58
N GLY A 6 -5.65 5.96 -0.15
CA GLY A 6 -6.95 5.35 -0.48
C GLY A 6 -7.80 5.05 0.77
N PRO A 7 -7.30 4.24 1.72
CA PRO A 7 -8.04 3.95 2.94
C PRO A 7 -8.50 5.17 3.73
N ARG A 8 -7.69 6.24 3.75
CA ARG A 8 -7.99 7.48 4.46
C ARG A 8 -9.15 8.24 3.82
N ILE A 9 -9.13 8.42 2.50
CA ILE A 9 -10.20 9.15 1.78
C ILE A 9 -11.51 8.36 1.75
N HIS A 10 -11.44 7.02 1.78
CA HIS A 10 -12.61 6.14 1.83
C HIS A 10 -13.09 5.87 3.27
N GLY A 11 -12.45 6.44 4.29
CA GLY A 11 -12.85 6.26 5.70
C GLY A 11 -12.74 4.83 6.20
N LEU A 12 -11.83 4.02 5.63
CA LEU A 12 -11.67 2.60 5.94
C LEU A 12 -10.92 2.32 7.25
N ALA A 13 -10.32 3.35 7.87
CA ALA A 13 -9.66 3.26 9.17
C ALA A 13 -10.14 4.40 10.08
N ARG A 14 -10.44 4.06 11.34
CA ARG A 14 -10.88 4.98 12.40
C ARG A 14 -9.73 5.47 13.27
N SER A 15 -8.58 4.78 13.20
CA SER A 15 -7.39 5.11 13.95
C SER A 15 -6.13 4.96 13.10
N LYS A 16 -5.03 5.57 13.56
CA LYS A 16 -3.72 5.41 12.92
C LYS A 16 -3.27 3.94 12.93
N ALA A 17 -3.51 3.21 14.03
CA ALA A 17 -3.13 1.80 14.15
C ALA A 17 -3.87 0.92 13.13
N GLU A 18 -5.17 1.17 12.91
CA GLU A 18 -5.93 0.47 11.86
C GLU A 18 -5.38 0.79 10.47
N LEU A 19 -5.07 2.07 10.21
CA LEU A 19 -4.52 2.49 8.92
C LEU A 19 -3.16 1.83 8.64
N ASP A 20 -2.28 1.79 9.64
CA ASP A 20 -0.98 1.14 9.55
C ASP A 20 -1.15 -0.37 9.29
N GLY A 21 -2.12 -1.02 9.94
CA GLY A 21 -2.47 -2.42 9.69
C GLY A 21 -2.97 -2.69 8.26
N ILE A 22 -3.79 -1.79 7.69
CA ILE A 22 -4.23 -1.89 6.28
C ILE A 22 -3.03 -1.75 5.34
N VAL A 23 -2.15 -0.79 5.59
CA VAL A 23 -0.95 -0.56 4.78
C VAL A 23 -0.04 -1.78 4.81
N GLU A 24 0.27 -2.30 5.99
CA GLU A 24 1.11 -3.49 6.16
C GLU A 24 0.51 -4.72 5.46
N SER A 25 -0.79 -4.97 5.67
CA SER A 25 -1.50 -6.07 5.01
C SER A 25 -1.46 -5.96 3.49
N SER A 26 -1.65 -4.76 2.95
CA SER A 26 -1.64 -4.50 1.51
C SER A 26 -0.25 -4.69 0.90
N LEU A 27 0.79 -4.21 1.59
CA LEU A 27 2.19 -4.41 1.19
C LEU A 27 2.60 -5.89 1.26
N LYS A 28 2.10 -6.65 2.24
CA LYS A 28 2.31 -8.10 2.34
C LYS A 28 1.63 -8.84 1.20
N LYS A 29 0.37 -8.53 0.89
CA LYS A 29 -0.38 -9.12 -0.23
C LYS A 29 0.26 -8.83 -1.59
N ALA A 30 0.83 -7.66 -1.77
CA ALA A 30 1.59 -7.31 -2.96
C ALA A 30 3.03 -7.86 -2.98
N GLY A 31 3.44 -8.60 -1.94
CA GLY A 31 4.78 -9.17 -1.83
C GLY A 31 5.90 -8.15 -1.68
N LEU A 32 5.61 -6.91 -1.26
CA LEU A 32 6.59 -5.81 -1.18
C LEU A 32 7.10 -5.55 0.25
N PHE A 33 6.36 -5.97 1.28
CA PHE A 33 6.60 -5.55 2.66
C PHE A 33 8.05 -5.75 3.15
N ASN A 34 8.63 -6.93 2.94
CA ASN A 34 9.98 -7.24 3.44
C ASN A 34 11.09 -6.38 2.82
N GLU A 35 10.85 -5.79 1.64
CA GLU A 35 11.81 -4.96 0.93
C GLU A 35 11.74 -3.49 1.33
N VAL A 36 10.59 -3.04 1.86
CA VAL A 36 10.32 -1.62 2.12
C VAL A 36 10.01 -1.29 3.58
N LYS A 37 9.83 -2.29 4.45
CA LYS A 37 9.43 -2.12 5.87
C LYS A 37 10.34 -1.16 6.65
N ASP A 38 11.64 -1.15 6.35
CA ASP A 38 12.62 -0.32 7.06
C ASP A 38 12.69 1.11 6.51
N ARG A 39 11.97 1.40 5.42
CA ARG A 39 11.98 2.68 4.69
C ARG A 39 10.58 3.19 4.33
N LEU A 40 9.56 2.83 5.13
CA LEU A 40 8.14 3.17 4.84
C LEU A 40 7.86 4.68 4.76
N LEU A 41 8.70 5.50 5.39
CA LEU A 41 8.59 6.96 5.41
C LEU A 41 9.41 7.64 4.30
N GLU A 42 10.22 6.89 3.56
CA GLU A 42 11.03 7.42 2.47
C GLU A 42 10.21 7.60 1.19
N SER A 43 10.76 8.40 0.26
CA SER A 43 10.16 8.59 -1.05
C SER A 43 10.15 7.28 -1.86
N GLY A 44 9.02 6.98 -2.50
CA GLY A 44 8.89 5.83 -3.41
C GLY A 44 9.68 5.95 -4.71
N THR A 45 10.31 7.10 -4.99
CA THR A 45 11.09 7.34 -6.22
C THR A 45 12.36 6.49 -6.30
N GLY A 46 12.86 5.96 -5.17
CA GLY A 46 14.02 5.07 -5.12
C GLY A 46 13.71 3.58 -5.38
N LEU A 47 12.45 3.23 -5.64
CA LEU A 47 12.04 1.86 -5.91
C LEU A 47 12.40 1.43 -7.34
N SER A 48 12.83 0.19 -7.51
CA SER A 48 12.97 -0.44 -8.83
C SER A 48 11.62 -0.54 -9.55
N GLY A 49 11.62 -0.73 -10.88
CA GLY A 49 10.38 -0.85 -11.66
C GLY A 49 9.42 -1.94 -11.14
N GLY A 50 9.94 -3.13 -10.80
CA GLY A 50 9.12 -4.21 -10.23
C GLY A 50 8.57 -3.90 -8.82
N GLN A 51 9.31 -3.13 -8.02
CA GLN A 51 8.83 -2.65 -6.72
C GLN A 51 7.75 -1.57 -6.89
N GLN A 52 7.89 -0.68 -7.88
CA GLN A 52 6.87 0.32 -8.19
C GLN A 52 5.57 -0.34 -8.66
N GLN A 53 5.64 -1.39 -9.49
CA GLN A 53 4.48 -2.16 -9.90
C GLN A 53 3.78 -2.80 -8.70
N ARG A 54 4.53 -3.47 -7.82
CA ARG A 54 3.98 -4.04 -6.57
C ARG A 54 3.43 -2.98 -5.62
N LEU A 55 4.04 -1.80 -5.56
CA LEU A 55 3.49 -0.67 -4.81
C LEU A 55 2.14 -0.21 -5.39
N CYS A 56 2.00 -0.19 -6.72
CA CYS A 56 0.74 0.12 -7.39
C CYS A 56 -0.35 -0.91 -7.04
N ILE A 57 0.00 -2.19 -7.05
CA ILE A 57 -0.89 -3.28 -6.62
C ILE A 57 -1.29 -3.10 -5.14
N ALA A 58 -0.34 -2.80 -4.25
CA ALA A 58 -0.63 -2.55 -2.83
C ALA A 58 -1.60 -1.38 -2.64
N ARG A 59 -1.46 -0.29 -3.42
CA ARG A 59 -2.39 0.84 -3.39
C ARG A 59 -3.80 0.46 -3.82
N ALA A 60 -3.94 -0.37 -4.84
CA ALA A 60 -5.25 -0.86 -5.30
C ALA A 60 -5.91 -1.79 -4.27
N ILE A 61 -5.14 -2.71 -3.66
CA ILE A 61 -5.64 -3.65 -2.65
C ILE A 61 -6.05 -2.95 -1.36
N ALA A 62 -5.41 -1.83 -1.00
CA ALA A 62 -5.64 -1.14 0.26
C ALA A 62 -7.09 -0.66 0.46
N VAL A 63 -7.81 -0.41 -0.63
CA VAL A 63 -9.23 -0.03 -0.57
C VAL A 63 -10.19 -1.23 -0.58
N SER A 64 -9.65 -2.46 -0.54
CA SER A 64 -10.40 -3.72 -0.55
C SER A 64 -11.49 -3.79 -1.65
N PRO A 65 -11.14 -3.53 -2.92
CA PRO A 65 -12.11 -3.56 -4.01
C PRO A 65 -12.57 -4.99 -4.31
N GLU A 66 -13.76 -5.14 -4.90
CA GLU A 66 -14.25 -6.43 -5.40
C GLU A 66 -13.52 -6.88 -6.67
N VAL A 67 -13.14 -5.93 -7.53
CA VAL A 67 -12.44 -6.17 -8.80
C VAL A 67 -11.34 -5.13 -8.97
N ILE A 68 -10.19 -5.56 -9.46
CA ILE A 68 -9.08 -4.69 -9.86
C ILE A 68 -8.88 -4.86 -11.36
N LEU A 69 -8.94 -3.75 -12.11
CA LEU A 69 -8.47 -3.69 -13.49
C LEU A 69 -7.02 -3.19 -13.50
N MET A 70 -6.12 -3.99 -14.06
CA MET A 70 -4.69 -3.66 -14.22
C MET A 70 -4.35 -3.71 -15.71
N ASP A 71 -3.50 -2.77 -16.13
CA ASP A 71 -2.81 -2.75 -17.43
C ASP A 71 -1.31 -2.93 -17.18
#